data_AF-A0A212SXP5-F1
#
_entry.id   AF-A0A212SXP5-F1
#
_cell.length_a   1.000
_cell.length_b   1.000
_cell.length_c   1.000
_cell.angle_alpha   90.00
_cell.angle_beta   90.00
_cell.angle_gamma   90.00
#
_symmetry.space_group_name_H-M   'P 1'
#
loop_
_entity.id
_entity.type
_entity.pdbx_description
1 polymer ?
#
loop_
_entity_poly.entity_id
_entity_poly.type
_entity_poly.pdbx_seq_one_letter_code
_entity_poly.pdbx_strand_id
1 'polypeptide(L)'
;MRKAGFVAGAAAALVFATNTSAWANWTANNWGGSQGTMSQQWVEESYNEINFTGCTEVYGRKSVNVELWQQIDWGRDKMHDSSKFTACFNGSGSKSTATEEGLPRDSYYFELGNIGSGCVSCAIVVNKVNVDTTKAD
;
A
#
# COMPACT_ATOMS: atom_id res chain seq x y z
N MET A 1 52.60 -13.92 40.20
CA MET A 1 51.27 -13.31 40.27
C MET A 1 50.94 -12.69 38.90
N ARG A 2 49.86 -13.14 38.25
CA ARG A 2 49.39 -12.66 36.93
C ARG A 2 48.64 -11.34 37.07
N LYS A 3 48.89 -10.38 36.18
CA LYS A 3 47.98 -9.25 35.82
C LYS A 3 48.24 -8.96 34.33
N ALA A 4 47.42 -9.47 33.38
CA ALA A 4 46.20 -8.84 32.84
C ALA A 4 46.41 -7.33 32.65
N GLY A 5 46.58 -6.75 31.46
CA GLY A 5 45.92 -7.01 30.17
C GLY A 5 44.76 -6.03 30.02
N PHE A 6 44.91 -4.97 29.22
CA PHE A 6 43.78 -4.18 28.71
C PHE A 6 44.08 -3.74 27.28
N VAL A 7 43.33 -4.33 26.35
CA VAL A 7 43.32 -4.02 24.92
C VAL A 7 42.36 -2.85 24.68
N ALA A 8 42.76 -1.99 23.75
CA ALA A 8 42.07 -0.81 23.28
C ALA A 8 40.59 -1.05 22.91
N GLY A 9 39.72 -0.08 23.23
CA GLY A 9 38.35 -0.02 22.75
C GLY A 9 38.14 1.22 21.89
N ALA A 10 38.32 1.08 20.57
CA ALA A 10 37.74 2.02 19.63
C ALA A 10 36.27 1.65 19.46
N ALA A 11 35.36 2.44 20.04
CA ALA A 11 33.93 2.29 19.79
C ALA A 11 33.63 2.76 18.36
N ALA A 12 33.43 1.82 17.44
CA ALA A 12 32.84 2.12 16.15
C ALA A 12 31.35 2.39 16.37
N ALA A 13 30.95 3.67 16.38
CA ALA A 13 29.55 4.04 16.32
C ALA A 13 29.03 3.71 14.91
N LEU A 14 28.26 2.64 14.79
CA LEU A 14 27.47 2.33 13.60
C LEU A 14 26.36 3.38 13.50
N VAL A 15 26.59 4.43 12.72
CA VAL A 15 25.53 5.34 12.30
C VAL A 15 24.69 4.57 11.28
N PHE A 16 23.55 4.04 11.71
CA PHE A 16 22.52 3.56 10.79
C PHE A 16 21.91 4.78 10.11
N ALA A 17 22.46 5.17 8.97
CA ALA A 17 21.78 6.06 8.04
C ALA A 17 20.60 5.30 7.43
N THR A 18 19.46 5.29 8.13
CA THR A 18 18.19 4.87 7.55
C THR A 18 17.76 5.96 6.57
N ASN A 19 18.15 5.81 5.29
CA ASN A 19 17.54 6.59 4.21
C ASN A 19 16.07 6.16 4.10
N THR A 20 15.14 6.76 4.85
CA THR A 20 13.70 6.46 4.77
C THR A 20 12.96 7.37 3.79
N SER A 21 13.62 7.78 2.72
CA SER A 21 13.06 8.69 1.71
C SER A 21 13.27 8.15 0.31
N ALA A 22 12.54 7.07 -0.05
CA ALA A 22 12.48 6.63 -1.45
C ALA A 22 11.24 5.80 -1.84
N TRP A 23 10.30 5.51 -0.92
CA TRP A 23 9.16 4.61 -1.22
C TRP A 23 7.85 5.38 -1.07
N ALA A 24 7.75 6.55 -1.70
CA ALA A 24 6.58 7.42 -1.58
C ALA A 24 5.49 6.99 -2.59
N ASN A 25 5.81 6.92 -3.88
CA ASN A 25 4.84 6.58 -4.92
C ASN A 25 5.04 5.13 -5.40
N TRP A 26 3.95 4.46 -5.77
CA TRP A 26 4.00 3.11 -6.31
C TRP A 26 3.12 2.95 -7.54
N THR A 27 3.62 2.23 -8.54
CA THR A 27 2.84 1.91 -9.75
C THR A 27 3.02 0.46 -10.13
N ALA A 28 1.94 -0.17 -10.60
CA ALA A 28 1.98 -1.51 -11.17
C ALA A 28 1.07 -1.59 -12.40
N ASN A 29 1.47 -2.41 -13.37
CA ASN A 29 0.65 -2.71 -14.55
C ASN A 29 0.19 -4.17 -14.49
N ASN A 30 -1.03 -4.44 -14.94
CA ASN A 30 -1.66 -5.77 -14.89
C ASN A 30 -1.60 -6.39 -13.49
N TRP A 31 -1.87 -5.57 -12.47
CA TRP A 31 -1.87 -5.99 -11.07
C TRP A 31 -3.25 -6.54 -10.71
N GLY A 32 -3.32 -7.60 -9.91
CA GLY A 32 -4.60 -8.19 -9.58
C GLY A 32 -4.48 -9.33 -8.58
N GLY A 33 -5.62 -9.80 -8.12
CA GLY A 33 -5.72 -10.86 -7.14
C GLY A 33 -7.14 -11.01 -6.62
N SER A 34 -7.31 -11.95 -5.69
CA SER A 34 -8.57 -12.17 -4.99
C SER A 34 -8.76 -11.17 -3.84
N GLN A 35 -9.92 -11.23 -3.21
CA GLN A 35 -10.12 -10.62 -1.90
C GLN A 35 -8.99 -11.04 -0.93
N GLY A 36 -8.49 -10.09 -0.16
CA GLY A 36 -7.32 -10.24 0.71
C GLY A 36 -5.96 -9.96 0.04
N THR A 37 -5.94 -9.67 -1.26
CA THR A 37 -4.66 -9.35 -1.94
C THR A 37 -4.17 -7.98 -1.52
N MET A 38 -2.95 -7.93 -0.98
CA MET A 38 -2.29 -6.71 -0.52
C MET A 38 -1.39 -6.12 -1.60
N SER A 39 -1.30 -4.80 -1.64
CA SER A 39 -0.38 -4.06 -2.48
C SER A 39 1.07 -4.17 -2.00
N GLN A 40 1.99 -3.54 -2.76
CA GLN A 40 3.26 -3.12 -2.16
C GLN A 40 2.99 -2.07 -1.08
N GLN A 41 3.83 -2.05 -0.05
CA GLN A 41 3.83 -1.00 0.95
C GLN A 41 4.55 0.27 0.44
N TRP A 42 4.15 1.41 0.97
CA TRP A 42 4.82 2.70 0.79
C TRP A 42 4.88 3.44 2.12
N VAL A 43 5.78 4.41 2.21
CA VAL A 43 5.90 5.31 3.37
C VAL A 43 5.21 6.62 3.02
N GLU A 44 4.33 7.06 3.90
CA GLU A 44 3.60 8.31 3.72
C GLU A 44 3.81 9.28 4.87
N GLU A 45 3.61 10.57 4.60
CA GLU A 45 3.67 11.65 5.59
C GLU A 45 2.37 12.46 5.73
N SER A 46 1.43 12.48 4.75
CA SER A 46 0.22 13.32 4.87
C SER A 46 -0.92 13.14 3.85
N TYR A 47 -0.69 12.56 2.67
CA TYR A 47 -1.66 12.49 1.57
C TYR A 47 -1.48 11.21 0.77
N ASN A 48 -2.57 10.46 0.58
CA ASN A 48 -2.61 9.16 -0.08
C ASN A 48 -3.63 9.22 -1.22
N GLU A 49 -3.23 8.98 -2.46
CA GLU A 49 -4.15 8.79 -3.58
C GLU A 49 -3.93 7.44 -4.25
N ILE A 50 -4.94 6.57 -4.19
CA ILE A 50 -4.93 5.27 -4.86
C ILE A 50 -5.82 5.34 -6.10
N ASN A 51 -5.24 5.05 -7.26
CA ASN A 51 -5.95 5.00 -8.53
C ASN A 51 -5.90 3.61 -9.15
N PHE A 52 -7.07 3.07 -9.51
CA PHE A 52 -7.17 1.90 -10.39
C PHE A 52 -7.69 2.34 -11.76
N THR A 53 -6.95 2.02 -12.80
CA THR A 53 -7.36 2.23 -14.19
C THR A 53 -7.62 0.89 -14.85
N GLY A 54 -8.80 0.72 -15.43
CA GLY A 54 -9.23 -0.47 -16.14
C GLY A 54 -9.28 -1.73 -15.27
N CYS A 55 -10.47 -2.05 -14.76
CA CYS A 55 -10.72 -3.21 -13.93
C CYS A 55 -11.51 -4.27 -14.71
N THR A 56 -11.06 -5.52 -14.61
CA THR A 56 -11.74 -6.68 -15.19
C THR A 56 -11.91 -7.75 -14.12
N GLU A 57 -13.07 -8.37 -14.08
CA GLU A 57 -13.37 -9.54 -13.24
C GLU A 57 -14.05 -10.59 -14.12
N VAL A 58 -13.72 -11.86 -13.90
CA VAL A 58 -14.09 -12.98 -14.78
C VAL A 58 -15.60 -13.21 -14.84
N TYR A 59 -16.30 -13.06 -13.72
CA TYR A 59 -17.74 -13.32 -13.60
C TYR A 59 -18.60 -12.05 -13.73
N GLY A 60 -18.03 -10.97 -14.26
CA GLY A 60 -18.76 -9.75 -14.59
C GLY A 60 -19.08 -8.85 -13.40
N ARG A 61 -18.43 -9.03 -12.24
CA ARG A 61 -18.57 -8.09 -11.12
C ARG A 61 -18.02 -6.72 -11.53
N LYS A 62 -18.68 -5.67 -11.03
CA LYS A 62 -18.43 -4.27 -11.40
C LYS A 62 -18.05 -3.40 -10.20
N SER A 63 -17.55 -4.03 -9.14
CA SER A 63 -17.08 -3.31 -7.97
C SER A 63 -16.02 -4.07 -7.20
N VAL A 64 -15.08 -3.34 -6.62
CA VAL A 64 -14.14 -3.84 -5.62
C VAL A 64 -14.01 -2.80 -4.51
N ASN A 65 -13.87 -3.24 -3.26
CA ASN A 65 -13.45 -2.36 -2.18
C ASN A 65 -11.92 -2.30 -2.13
N VAL A 66 -11.38 -1.10 -2.02
CA VAL A 66 -9.96 -0.85 -1.79
C VAL A 66 -9.84 -0.30 -0.38
N GLU A 67 -9.20 -1.07 0.49
CA GLU A 67 -9.10 -0.78 1.92
C GLU A 67 -7.70 -0.27 2.22
N LEU A 68 -7.59 0.96 2.76
CA LEU A 68 -6.31 1.56 3.12
C LEU A 68 -5.94 1.17 4.55
N TRP A 69 -4.76 0.59 4.71
CA TRP A 69 -4.24 0.10 5.98
C TRP A 69 -2.94 0.82 6.34
N GLN A 70 -2.83 1.21 7.60
CA GLN A 70 -1.58 1.59 8.23
C GLN A 70 -0.99 0.35 8.90
N GLN A 71 0.25 0.03 8.57
CA GLN A 71 1.01 -0.99 9.25
C GLN A 71 1.51 -0.44 10.59
N ILE A 72 1.18 -1.12 11.70
CA ILE A 72 1.62 -0.68 13.03
C ILE A 72 2.72 -1.62 13.53
N ASP A 73 3.93 -1.09 13.66
CA ASP A 73 5.05 -1.81 14.26
C ASP A 73 4.69 -2.32 15.66
N TRP A 74 4.84 -3.63 15.86
CA TRP A 74 4.54 -4.33 17.13
C TRP A 74 3.07 -4.23 17.58
N GLY A 75 2.16 -3.86 16.67
CA GLY A 75 0.73 -3.73 16.93
C GLY A 75 -0.14 -4.50 15.93
N ARG A 76 -1.42 -4.15 15.90
CA ARG A 76 -2.34 -4.58 14.84
C ARG A 76 -2.47 -3.44 13.84
N ASP A 77 -2.41 -3.79 12.57
CA ASP A 77 -2.66 -2.85 11.49
C ASP A 77 -4.03 -2.18 11.64
N LYS A 78 -4.09 -0.92 11.23
CA LYS A 78 -5.28 -0.08 11.37
C LYS A 78 -5.81 0.29 10.00
N MET A 79 -7.06 -0.11 9.71
CA MET A 79 -7.78 0.37 8.54
C MET A 79 -8.19 1.84 8.74
N HIS A 80 -7.89 2.69 7.77
CA HIS A 80 -8.28 4.10 7.75
C HIS A 80 -9.47 4.36 6.83
N ASP A 81 -9.52 3.70 5.67
CA ASP A 81 -10.61 3.86 4.70
C ASP A 81 -10.97 2.53 4.02
N SER A 82 -12.21 2.46 3.50
CA SER A 82 -12.69 1.40 2.61
C SER A 82 -13.49 2.02 1.47
N SER A 83 -12.81 2.26 0.35
CA SER A 83 -13.37 2.93 -0.81
C SER A 83 -13.88 1.94 -1.86
N LYS A 84 -15.13 2.09 -2.29
CA LYS A 84 -15.73 1.22 -3.30
C LYS A 84 -15.45 1.71 -4.73
N PHE A 85 -14.61 1.00 -5.46
CA PHE A 85 -14.27 1.29 -6.85
C PHE A 85 -15.24 0.62 -7.80
N THR A 86 -15.90 1.42 -8.65
CA THR A 86 -16.85 0.96 -9.67
C THR A 86 -16.53 1.49 -11.05
N ALA A 87 -16.06 2.75 -11.14
CA ALA A 87 -15.79 3.42 -12.40
C ALA A 87 -14.68 2.74 -13.23
N CYS A 88 -13.66 2.15 -12.61
CA CYS A 88 -12.61 1.45 -13.34
C CYS A 88 -13.12 0.23 -14.13
N PHE A 89 -14.29 -0.33 -13.82
CA PHE A 89 -14.91 -1.44 -14.55
C PHE A 89 -15.65 -1.01 -15.82
N ASN A 90 -15.72 0.29 -16.12
CA ASN A 90 -16.43 0.83 -17.29
C ASN A 90 -15.61 0.77 -18.58
N GLY A 91 -14.33 0.37 -18.51
CA GLY A 91 -13.47 0.23 -19.68
C GLY A 91 -11.98 0.26 -19.31
N SER A 92 -11.12 -0.12 -20.26
CA SER A 92 -9.68 -0.24 -20.02
C SER A 92 -8.96 1.05 -19.60
N GLY A 93 -9.52 2.21 -19.95
CA GLY A 93 -9.02 3.54 -19.58
C GLY A 93 -9.84 4.26 -18.51
N SER A 94 -10.90 3.64 -17.97
CA SER A 94 -11.71 4.26 -16.92
C SER A 94 -11.00 4.17 -15.57
N LYS A 95 -11.13 5.21 -14.75
CA LYS A 95 -10.39 5.35 -13.47
C LYS A 95 -11.35 5.39 -12.28
N SER A 96 -10.97 4.72 -11.20
CA SER A 96 -11.50 4.94 -9.85
C SER A 96 -10.38 5.45 -8.95
N THR A 97 -10.71 6.34 -8.03
CA THR A 97 -9.75 7.04 -7.17
C THR A 97 -10.28 7.06 -5.74
N ALA A 98 -9.39 6.80 -4.79
CA ALA A 98 -9.58 7.07 -3.36
C ALA A 98 -8.48 8.03 -2.91
N THR A 99 -8.84 9.00 -2.08
CA THR A 99 -7.91 9.97 -1.51
C THR A 99 -8.10 10.04 0.00
N GLU A 100 -7.02 10.02 0.76
CA GLU A 100 -7.05 10.19 2.21
C GLU A 100 -5.98 11.22 2.62
N GLU A 101 -6.31 12.11 3.56
CA GLU A 101 -5.42 13.18 4.02
C GLU A 101 -5.27 13.18 5.54
N GLY A 102 -4.21 13.80 6.05
CA GLY A 102 -4.00 13.98 7.49
C GLY A 102 -3.60 12.69 8.21
N LEU A 103 -3.08 11.72 7.46
CA LEU A 103 -2.55 10.48 7.98
C LEU A 103 -1.22 10.72 8.72
N PRO A 104 -0.97 10.04 9.85
CA PRO A 104 0.32 10.10 10.51
C PRO A 104 1.42 9.56 9.59
N ARG A 105 2.66 10.02 9.79
CA ARG A 105 3.80 9.48 9.06
C ARG A 105 4.03 8.02 9.45
N ASP A 106 3.82 7.10 8.53
CA ASP A 106 4.00 5.66 8.74
C ASP A 106 4.03 4.87 7.42
N SER A 107 4.08 3.54 7.51
CA SER A 107 3.95 2.63 6.38
C SER A 107 2.48 2.28 6.11
N TYR A 108 2.11 2.33 4.83
CA TYR A 108 0.76 2.08 4.35
C TYR A 108 0.76 1.05 3.24
N TYR A 109 -0.38 0.38 3.09
CA TYR A 109 -0.70 -0.48 1.95
C TYR A 109 -2.21 -0.42 1.71
N PHE A 110 -2.64 -0.90 0.55
CA PHE A 110 -4.05 -1.21 0.36
C PHE A 110 -4.28 -2.70 0.22
N GLU A 111 -5.48 -3.14 0.61
CA GLU A 111 -5.97 -4.49 0.44
C GLU A 111 -7.21 -4.51 -0.45
N LEU A 112 -7.35 -5.53 -1.28
CA LEU A 112 -8.61 -5.80 -1.97
C LEU A 112 -9.63 -6.39 -0.98
N GLY A 113 -10.61 -5.59 -0.62
CA GLY A 113 -11.78 -6.05 0.14
C GLY A 113 -12.77 -6.81 -0.74
N ASN A 114 -14.06 -6.65 -0.45
CA ASN A 114 -15.13 -7.35 -1.16
C ASN A 114 -15.12 -7.05 -2.67
N ILE A 115 -15.08 -8.11 -3.49
CA ILE A 115 -15.22 -8.05 -4.95
C ILE A 115 -16.66 -8.40 -5.34
N GLY A 116 -17.51 -7.37 -5.44
CA GLY A 116 -18.95 -7.55 -5.64
C GLY A 116 -19.62 -8.31 -4.48
N SER A 117 -20.88 -8.73 -4.67
CA SER A 117 -21.65 -9.43 -3.63
C SER A 117 -21.64 -10.96 -3.80
N GLY A 118 -21.37 -11.70 -2.73
CA GLY A 118 -21.54 -13.16 -2.72
C GLY A 118 -20.51 -13.92 -3.55
N CYS A 119 -19.24 -13.49 -3.52
CA CYS A 119 -18.17 -14.20 -4.18
C CYS A 119 -17.00 -14.46 -3.22
N VAL A 120 -16.65 -15.74 -3.03
CA VAL A 120 -15.57 -16.18 -2.12
C VAL A 120 -14.25 -16.37 -2.87
N SER A 121 -14.28 -16.56 -4.19
CA SER A 121 -13.11 -16.84 -5.04
C SER A 121 -12.98 -15.91 -6.24
N CYS A 122 -13.61 -14.73 -6.21
CA CYS A 122 -13.46 -13.74 -7.28
C CYS A 122 -12.08 -13.12 -7.23
N ALA A 123 -11.54 -12.83 -8.41
CA ALA A 123 -10.28 -12.12 -8.58
C ALA A 123 -10.47 -11.04 -9.64
N ILE A 124 -9.88 -9.88 -9.40
CA ILE A 124 -9.84 -8.81 -10.37
C ILE A 124 -8.45 -8.69 -10.98
N VAL A 125 -8.41 -8.16 -12.19
CA VAL A 125 -7.20 -7.64 -12.83
C VAL A 125 -7.40 -6.16 -13.08
N VAL A 126 -6.42 -5.38 -12.68
CA VAL A 126 -6.34 -3.93 -12.84
C VAL A 126 -5.23 -3.63 -13.84
N ASN A 127 -5.55 -2.94 -14.92
CA ASN A 127 -4.58 -2.63 -15.98
C ASN A 127 -3.45 -1.75 -15.43
N LYS A 128 -3.78 -0.76 -14.60
CA LYS A 128 -2.79 0.08 -13.94
C LYS A 128 -3.23 0.48 -12.53
N VAL A 129 -2.34 0.30 -11.58
CA VAL A 129 -2.40 0.87 -10.23
C VAL A 129 -1.42 2.03 -10.15
N ASN A 130 -1.86 3.14 -9.55
CA ASN A 130 -1.01 4.27 -9.22
C ASN A 130 -1.34 4.76 -7.82
N VAL A 131 -0.36 4.68 -6.93
CA VAL A 131 -0.36 5.28 -5.60
C VAL A 131 0.50 6.53 -5.67
N ASP A 132 -0.11 7.67 -5.42
CA ASP A 132 0.56 8.96 -5.31
C ASP A 132 0.44 9.46 -3.88
N THR A 133 1.58 9.83 -3.30
CA THR A 133 1.66 10.36 -1.93
C THR A 133 2.12 11.80 -1.90
N THR A 134 2.30 12.39 -3.09
CA THR A 134 2.50 13.81 -3.26
C THR A 134 1.16 14.44 -3.59
N LYS A 135 0.71 15.38 -2.76
CA LYS A 135 -0.43 16.27 -3.08
C LYS A 135 -0.05 17.29 -4.17
N ALA A 136 0.79 16.89 -5.11
CA ALA A 136 1.39 17.74 -6.11
C ALA A 136 0.53 17.71 -7.37
N ASP A 137 -0.70 18.23 -7.26
CA ASP A 137 -1.57 18.57 -8.38
C ASP A 137 -1.28 19.97 -8.95
#